data_AF-A0A2S9IWE5-F1
#
_entry.id   AF-A0A2S9IWE5-F1
#
_cell.length_a   1.000
_cell.length_b   1.000
_cell.length_c   1.000
_cell.angle_alpha   90.00
_cell.angle_beta   90.00
_cell.angle_gamma   90.00
#
_symmetry.space_group_name_H-M   'P 1'
#
loop_
_entity.id
_entity.type
_entity.pdbx_description
1 polymer ?
#
loop_
_entity_poly.entity_id
_entity_poly.type
_entity_poly.pdbx_seq_one_letter_code
_entity_poly.pdbx_strand_id
1 'polypeptide(L)' 'MAQVVVLGLSGTADLWLVDFDAGTVTPIQTSDDSALGQADNLRQAGATIVKGVDFAVAVSSASAVASGILD' A
#
# COMPACT_ATOMS: atom_id res chain seq x y z
N MET A 1 -18.93 5.21 4.51
CA MET A 1 -17.78 5.62 3.65
C MET A 1 -16.97 4.36 3.43
N ALA A 2 -16.50 4.08 2.21
CA ALA A 2 -15.77 2.85 1.94
C ALA A 2 -14.43 2.83 2.68
N GLN A 3 -14.10 1.72 3.35
CA GLN A 3 -12.81 1.52 3.98
C GLN A 3 -11.87 0.83 3.00
N VAL A 4 -11.32 1.61 2.06
CA VAL A 4 -10.41 1.11 1.02
C VAL A 4 -9.13 1.93 0.98
N VAL A 5 -7.99 1.27 0.82
CA VAL A 5 -6.67 1.91 0.64
C VAL A 5 -5.88 1.24 -0.47
N VAL A 6 -4.96 1.99 -1.08
CA VAL A 6 -3.98 1.45 -2.03
C VAL A 6 -2.64 1.36 -1.34
N LEU A 7 -2.01 0.18 -1.39
CA LEU A 7 -0.70 -0.07 -0.82
C LEU A 7 0.29 -0.48 -1.91
N GLY A 8 1.49 0.11 -1.87
CA GLY A 8 2.66 -0.34 -2.60
C GLY A 8 3.79 -0.61 -1.61
N LEU A 9 4.51 -1.72 -1.78
CA LEU A 9 5.61 -2.07 -0.89
C LEU A 9 6.94 -1.60 -1.49
N SER A 10 7.82 -1.08 -0.63
CA SER A 10 9.17 -0.68 -1.06
C SER A 10 9.92 -1.87 -1.65
N GLY A 11 10.68 -1.64 -2.73
CA GLY A 11 11.36 -2.70 -3.47
C GLY A 11 10.47 -3.54 -4.38
N THR A 12 9.16 -3.26 -4.46
CA THR A 12 8.22 -3.93 -5.38
C THR A 12 7.54 -2.91 -6.30
N ALA A 13 7.30 -3.30 -7.55
CA ALA A 13 6.56 -2.49 -8.51
C ALA A 13 5.03 -2.59 -8.32
N ASP A 14 4.56 -3.66 -7.67
CA ASP A 14 3.14 -3.95 -7.59
C ASP A 14 2.38 -3.00 -6.65
N LEU A 15 1.13 -2.73 -7.03
CA LEU A 15 0.14 -2.03 -6.22
C LEU A 15 -1.01 -2.94 -5.87
N TRP A 16 -1.56 -2.72 -4.68
CA TRP A 16 -2.61 -3.55 -4.10
C TRP A 16 -3.75 -2.67 -3.61
N LEU A 17 -4.98 -3.01 -3.99
CA LEU A 17 -6.18 -2.50 -3.36
C LEU A 17 -6.51 -3.37 -2.16
N VAL A 18 -6.53 -2.75 -0.99
CA VAL A 18 -7.00 -3.36 0.25
C VAL A 18 -8.40 -2.85 0.52
N ASP A 19 -9.36 -3.77 0.55
CA ASP A 19 -10.74 -3.51 0.93
C ASP A 19 -10.98 -4.13 2.31
N PHE A 20 -11.15 -3.28 3.32
CA PHE A 20 -11.35 -3.70 4.71
C PHE A 20 -12.78 -4.17 4.96
N ASP A 21 -13.76 -3.65 4.22
CA ASP A 21 -15.16 -4.06 4.35
C ASP A 21 -15.35 -5.48 3.78
N ALA A 22 -14.69 -5.78 2.65
CA ALA A 22 -14.69 -7.11 2.03
C ALA A 22 -13.63 -8.06 2.63
N GLY A 23 -12.63 -7.54 3.33
CA GLY A 23 -11.50 -8.31 3.86
C GLY A 23 -10.60 -8.88 2.76
N THR A 24 -10.41 -8.16 1.66
CA THR A 24 -9.67 -8.63 0.49
C THR A 24 -8.46 -7.75 0.17
N VAL A 25 -7.46 -8.38 -0.46
CA VAL A 25 -6.29 -7.71 -1.03
C VAL A 25 -6.18 -8.14 -2.48
N THR A 26 -6.27 -7.19 -3.40
CA THR A 26 -6.29 -7.47 -4.84
C THR A 26 -5.21 -6.69 -5.57
N PRO A 27 -4.44 -7.32 -6.46
CA PRO A 27 -3.46 -6.61 -7.26
C PRO A 27 -4.20 -5.68 -8.22
N ILE A 28 -3.69 -4.46 -8.38
CA ILE A 28 -4.23 -3.49 -9.32
C ILE A 28 -3.16 -3.09 -10.32
N GLN A 29 -3.61 -2.77 -11.53
CA GLN A 29 -2.76 -2.19 -12.56
C GLN A 29 -3.24 -0.77 -12.79
N THR A 30 -2.29 0.16 -12.90
CA THR A 30 -2.60 1.57 -13.10
C THR A 30 -2.07 1.98 -14.46
N SER A 31 -2.81 2.85 -15.15
CA SER A 31 -2.31 3.48 -16.37
C SER A 31 -1.45 4.67 -16.00
N ASP A 32 -0.32 4.86 -16.68
CA ASP A 32 0.63 5.95 -16.40
C ASP A 32 0.00 7.35 -16.46
N ASP A 33 -0.99 7.53 -17.33
CA ASP A 33 -1.70 8.82 -17.48
C ASP A 33 -2.65 9.12 -16.31
N SER A 34 -2.97 8.14 -15.46
CA SER A 34 -3.84 8.34 -14.31
C SER A 34 -3.09 9.03 -13.15
N ALA A 35 -3.81 9.79 -12.32
CA ALA A 35 -3.22 10.39 -11.13
C ALA A 35 -2.59 9.35 -10.18
N LEU A 36 -3.16 8.14 -10.14
CA LEU A 36 -2.62 7.03 -9.35
C LEU A 36 -1.33 6.48 -9.99
N GLY A 37 -1.28 6.32 -11.32
CA GLY A 37 -0.07 5.91 -12.03
C GLY A 37 1.07 6.92 -11.90
N GLN A 38 0.77 8.23 -11.96
CA GLN A 38 1.77 9.27 -11.70
C GLN A 38 2.31 9.21 -10.26
N ALA A 39 1.44 8.98 -9.26
CA ALA A 39 1.87 8.80 -7.88
C ALA A 39 2.72 7.53 -7.71
N ASP A 40 2.38 6.45 -8.42
CA ASP A 40 3.16 5.22 -8.42
C ASP A 40 4.54 5.41 -9.07
N ASN A 41 4.62 6.14 -10.17
CA ASN A 41 5.89 6.49 -10.82
C ASN A 41 6.81 7.29 -9.87
N LEU A 42 6.25 8.22 -9.09
CA LEU A 42 7.00 8.92 -8.04
C LEU A 42 7.46 7.96 -6.93
N ARG A 43 6.60 7.02 -6.53
CA ARG A 43 6.96 5.97 -5.55
C ARG A 43 8.10 5.10 -6.06
N GLN A 44 8.05 4.66 -7.30
CA GLN A 44 9.13 3.89 -7.95
C GLN A 44 10.43 4.70 -8.07
N ALA A 45 10.35 6.03 -8.15
CA ALA A 45 11.49 6.94 -8.05
C ALA A 45 11.99 7.20 -6.61
N GLY A 46 11.42 6.53 -5.61
CA GLY A 46 11.84 6.60 -4.21
C GLY A 46 11.05 7.58 -3.33
N ALA A 47 9.98 8.19 -3.83
CA ALA A 47 9.12 9.04 -3.02
C ALA A 47 8.18 8.23 -2.12
N THR A 48 7.85 8.77 -0.94
CA THR A 48 6.82 8.21 -0.07
C THR A 48 5.52 8.98 -0.26
N ILE A 49 4.46 8.30 -0.73
CA ILE A 49 3.13 8.90 -0.96
C ILE A 49 2.15 8.32 0.06
N VAL A 50 1.64 9.16 0.97
CA VAL A 50 0.64 8.77 1.98
C VAL A 50 -0.49 9.79 1.97
N LYS A 51 -1.74 9.31 1.91
CA LYS A 51 -2.92 10.16 1.94
C LYS A 51 -4.06 9.47 2.69
N GLY A 52 -4.58 10.12 3.72
CA GLY A 52 -5.70 9.60 4.52
C GLY A 52 -5.35 8.37 5.37
N VAL A 53 -4.06 8.05 5.53
CA VAL A 53 -3.53 6.99 6.40
C VAL A 53 -2.58 7.65 7.39
N ASP A 54 -2.78 7.37 8.69
CA ASP A 54 -2.01 7.91 9.81
C ASP A 54 -0.94 6.92 10.33
N PHE A 55 -1.09 5.62 10.06
CA PHE A 55 -0.11 4.59 10.39
C PHE A 55 -0.03 3.52 9.28
N ALA A 56 1.16 3.36 8.69
CA ALA A 56 1.44 2.31 7.71
C ALA A 56 2.87 1.81 7.89
N VAL A 57 3.03 0.52 8.21
CA VAL A 57 4.33 -0.11 8.41
C VAL A 57 4.34 -1.47 7.72
N ALA A 58 5.35 -1.71 6.90
CA ALA A 58 5.63 -3.04 6.36
C ALA A 58 6.36 -3.86 7.43
N VAL A 59 5.93 -5.10 7.66
CA VAL A 59 6.49 -5.98 8.68
C VAL A 59 7.04 -7.25 8.04
N SER A 60 8.04 -7.85 8.66
CA SER A 60 8.69 -9.08 8.18
C SER A 60 7.80 -10.31 8.34
N SER A 61 6.87 -10.32 9.30
CA SER A 61 5.91 -11.43 9.49
C SER A 61 4.67 -11.03 10.30
N ALA A 62 3.57 -11.77 10.10
CA ALA A 62 2.37 -11.63 10.95
C ALA A 62 2.64 -11.98 12.42
N SER A 63 3.55 -12.93 12.66
CA SER A 63 3.99 -13.29 14.01
C SER A 63 4.68 -12.14 14.76
N ALA A 64 5.47 -11.31 14.07
CA ALA A 64 6.13 -10.15 14.67
C ALA A 64 5.11 -9.09 15.12
N VAL A 65 4.03 -8.91 14.35
CA VAL A 65 2.91 -8.04 14.73
C VAL A 65 2.20 -8.58 15.97
N ALA A 66 1.94 -9.89 16.02
CA ALA A 66 1.25 -10.52 17.15
C ALA A 66 2.04 -10.42 18.47
N SER A 67 3.38 -10.34 18.40
CA SER A 67 4.24 -10.11 19.57
C SER A 67 4.43 -8.62 19.92
N GLY A 68 3.88 -7.71 19.12
CA GLY A 68 4.01 -6.26 19.33
C GLY A 68 5.38 -5.67 18.95
N ILE A 69 6.18 -6.40 18.17
CA ILE A 69 7.51 -5.97 17.74
C ILE A 69 7.41 -5.36 16.34
N LEU A 70 7.88 -4.13 16.21
CA LEU A 70 8.18 -3.51 14.92
C LEU A 70 9.66 -3.83 14.64
N ASP A 71 9.92 -4.62 13.60
CA ASP A 71 11.26 -4.99 13.11
C ASP A 71 11.74 -3.96 12.08
#